data_AF-D4ZL49-F1
#
_entry.id   AF-D4ZL49-F1
#
_cell.length_a   1.000
_cell.length_b   1.000
_cell.length_c   1.000
_cell.angle_alpha   90.00
_cell.angle_beta   90.00
_cell.angle_gamma   90.00
#
_symmetry.space_group_name_H-M   'P 1'
#
loop_
_entity.id
_entity.type
_entity.pdbx_description
1 polymer ?
#
loop_
_entity_poly.entity_id
_entity_poly.type
_entity_poly.pdbx_seq_one_letter_code
_entity_poly.pdbx_strand_id
1 'polypeptide(L)'
;MCGLVILFKAQKLWLSHLLTSDPLALTLAQEAVAQGADTELKAKQVPFLFMPYMHSESRKIHEIAMVLFNREAAAGNLEFERRHKVIIDQFGRYPHRNKILGREPTPEEVEFLSQPGSSF
;
A
#
# COMPACT_ATOMS: atom_id res chain seq x y z
N MET A 1 16.34 14.03 14.62
CA MET A 1 15.60 15.15 13.96
C MET A 1 15.34 14.94 12.46
N CYS A 2 15.95 13.97 11.76
CA CYS A 2 15.64 13.72 10.33
C CYS A 2 14.34 12.90 10.11
N GLY A 3 14.00 11.93 10.97
CA GLY A 3 12.84 11.05 10.76
C GLY A 3 11.46 11.74 10.79
N LEU A 4 11.29 12.76 11.65
CA LEU A 4 10.01 13.47 11.78
C LEU A 4 9.64 14.31 10.54
N VAL A 5 10.61 14.77 9.76
CA VAL A 5 10.35 15.60 8.57
C VAL A 5 9.75 14.77 7.43
N ILE A 6 10.13 13.49 7.32
CA ILE A 6 9.61 12.57 6.31
C ILE A 6 8.14 12.24 6.62
N LEU A 7 7.80 12.02 7.89
CA LEU A 7 6.42 11.74 8.32
C LEU A 7 5.45 12.90 8.07
N PHE A 8 5.87 14.14 8.33
CA PHE A 8 5.02 15.31 8.11
C PHE A 8 4.73 15.56 6.61
N LYS A 9 5.67 15.21 5.72
CA LYS A 9 5.42 15.23 4.27
C LYS A 9 4.52 14.07 3.83
N ALA A 10 4.73 12.87 4.39
CA ALA A 10 3.87 11.73 4.13
C ALA A 10 2.42 12.03 4.51
N GLN A 11 2.12 12.57 5.69
CA GLN A 11 0.74 12.90 6.09
C GLN A 11 0.05 13.97 5.23
N LYS A 12 0.77 14.99 4.74
CA LYS A 12 0.17 16.07 3.93
C LYS A 12 -0.14 15.68 2.48
N LEU A 13 0.47 14.62 1.95
CA LEU A 13 0.21 14.13 0.59
C LEU A 13 -1.08 13.30 0.46
N TRP A 14 -1.76 13.00 1.57
CA TRP A 14 -2.93 12.10 1.61
C TRP A 14 -4.25 12.71 1.13
N LEU A 15 -4.28 13.97 0.64
CA LEU A 15 -5.55 14.69 0.47
C LEU A 15 -5.91 15.18 -0.94
N SER A 16 -5.20 14.86 -2.04
CA SER A 16 -5.79 15.20 -3.35
C SER A 16 -5.37 14.44 -4.61
N HIS A 17 -4.28 13.68 -4.71
CA HIS A 17 -3.92 12.96 -5.97
C HIS A 17 -3.51 11.50 -5.69
N LEU A 18 -4.51 10.64 -5.47
CA LEU A 18 -4.42 9.37 -4.71
C LEU A 18 -3.89 8.12 -5.46
N LEU A 19 -3.29 8.23 -6.65
CA LEU A 19 -2.68 7.07 -7.35
C LEU A 19 -1.36 7.43 -8.03
N THR A 20 -1.30 8.58 -8.71
CA THR A 20 -0.11 9.05 -9.42
C THR A 20 1.08 9.29 -8.47
N SER A 21 0.80 9.51 -7.19
CA SER A 21 1.81 9.72 -6.16
C SER A 21 2.28 8.43 -5.49
N ASP A 22 1.69 7.27 -5.82
CA ASP A 22 2.00 5.98 -5.18
C ASP A 22 3.50 5.62 -5.26
N PRO A 23 4.20 5.78 -6.41
CA PRO A 23 5.64 5.48 -6.48
C PRO A 23 6.50 6.37 -5.59
N LEU A 24 6.15 7.66 -5.47
CA LEU A 24 6.87 8.59 -4.60
C LEU A 24 6.59 8.26 -3.12
N ALA A 25 5.33 7.98 -2.79
CA ALA A 25 4.95 7.58 -1.44
C ALA A 25 5.65 6.28 -1.02
N LEU A 26 5.75 5.30 -1.93
CA LEU A 26 6.48 4.05 -1.69
C LEU A 26 7.96 4.31 -1.44
N THR A 27 8.61 5.11 -2.29
CA THR A 27 10.03 5.48 -2.11
C THR A 27 10.27 6.12 -0.74
N LEU A 28 9.43 7.08 -0.34
CA LEU A 28 9.55 7.75 0.96
C LEU A 28 9.29 6.81 2.14
N ALA A 29 8.34 5.89 2.01
CA ALA A 29 8.08 4.87 3.02
C ALA A 29 9.22 3.86 3.15
N GLN A 30 9.84 3.47 2.04
CA GLN A 30 11.04 2.63 2.01
C GLN A 30 12.21 3.28 2.72
N GLU A 31 12.47 4.56 2.44
CA GLU A 31 13.53 5.31 3.11
C GLU A 31 13.27 5.43 4.61
N ALA A 32 12.05 5.77 5.01
CA ALA A 32 11.69 5.88 6.42
C ALA A 32 11.83 4.55 7.17
N VAL A 33 11.42 3.43 6.58
CA VAL A 33 11.61 2.09 7.17
C VAL A 33 13.08 1.70 7.23
N ALA A 34 13.88 2.03 6.21
CA ALA A 34 15.32 1.79 6.22
C ALA A 34 16.03 2.56 7.35
N GLN A 35 15.53 3.74 7.72
CA GLN A 35 16.00 4.52 8.85
C GLN A 35 15.41 4.08 10.21
N GLY A 36 14.57 3.03 10.26
CA GLY A 36 13.96 2.53 11.48
C GLY A 36 12.86 3.42 12.06
N ALA A 37 12.27 4.30 11.26
CA ALA A 37 11.27 5.26 11.73
C ALA A 37 10.03 4.60 12.34
N ASP A 38 9.69 3.37 11.94
CA ASP A 38 8.59 2.62 12.52
C ASP A 38 8.76 2.31 14.01
N THR A 39 9.99 2.29 14.52
CA THR A 39 10.30 2.11 15.95
C THR A 39 10.15 3.39 16.78
N GLU A 40 10.22 4.56 16.12
CA GLU A 40 10.05 5.87 16.76
C GLU A 40 8.58 6.33 16.78
N LEU A 41 7.72 5.65 16.00
CA LEU A 41 6.31 5.98 15.87
C LEU A 41 5.45 5.40 16.98
N LYS A 42 4.32 6.06 17.25
CA LYS A 42 3.26 5.44 18.05
C LYS A 42 2.71 4.24 17.27
N ALA A 43 2.38 3.15 17.94
CA ALA A 43 1.88 1.92 17.30
C ALA A 43 0.75 2.19 16.28
N LYS A 44 -0.19 3.07 16.61
CA LYS A 44 -1.31 3.45 15.70
C LYS A 44 -0.88 4.16 14.40
N GLN A 45 0.34 4.69 14.33
CA GLN A 45 0.86 5.39 13.15
C GLN A 45 1.66 4.46 12.22
N VAL A 46 2.17 3.34 12.74
CA VAL A 46 3.00 2.38 11.99
C VAL A 46 2.26 1.81 10.77
N PRO A 47 0.98 1.39 10.85
CA PRO A 47 0.26 0.93 9.66
C PRO A 47 0.26 1.94 8.52
N PHE A 48 0.10 3.24 8.83
CA PHE A 48 0.09 4.30 7.82
C PHE A 48 1.43 4.48 7.11
N LEU A 49 2.54 4.23 7.81
CA LEU A 49 3.87 4.19 7.19
C LEU A 49 4.00 3.03 6.19
N PHE A 50 3.32 1.92 6.43
CA PHE A 50 3.37 0.74 5.56
C PHE A 50 2.33 0.75 4.42
N MET A 51 1.29 1.58 4.49
CA MET A 51 0.25 1.66 3.45
C MET A 51 0.78 1.85 2.02
N PRO A 52 1.82 2.65 1.74
CA PRO A 52 2.38 2.74 0.39
C PRO A 52 2.92 1.42 -0.18
N TYR A 53 3.34 0.49 0.68
CA TYR A 53 3.70 -0.87 0.25
C TYR A 53 2.47 -1.64 -0.20
N MET A 54 1.39 -1.61 0.60
CA MET A 54 0.11 -2.25 0.28
C MET A 54 -0.51 -1.71 -1.01
N HIS A 55 -0.31 -0.44 -1.34
CA HIS A 55 -0.87 0.20 -2.54
C HIS A 55 -0.07 -0.04 -3.83
N SER A 56 1.11 -0.66 -3.74
CA SER A 56 1.99 -0.91 -4.88
C SER A 56 1.43 -1.99 -5.80
N GLU A 57 1.40 -1.77 -7.11
CA GLU A 57 1.11 -2.82 -8.10
C GLU A 57 2.36 -3.67 -8.39
N SER A 58 3.00 -4.23 -7.35
CA SER A 58 4.23 -5.03 -7.46
C SER A 58 4.26 -6.20 -6.48
N ARG A 59 4.32 -7.43 -7.02
CA ARG A 59 4.39 -8.67 -6.22
C ARG A 59 5.55 -8.68 -5.21
N LYS A 60 6.73 -8.20 -5.63
CA LYS A 60 7.92 -8.12 -4.76
C LYS A 60 7.72 -7.15 -3.59
N ILE A 61 6.98 -6.07 -3.81
CA ILE A 61 6.68 -5.11 -2.74
C ILE A 61 5.69 -5.73 -1.74
N HIS A 62 4.71 -6.50 -2.21
CA HIS A 62 3.81 -7.26 -1.34
C HIS A 62 4.52 -8.34 -0.51
N GLU A 63 5.60 -8.97 -1.02
CA GLU A 63 6.43 -9.88 -0.21
C GLU A 63 7.07 -9.16 0.99
N ILE A 64 7.55 -7.93 0.78
CA ILE A 64 8.10 -7.09 1.86
C ILE A 64 6.99 -6.62 2.79
N ALA A 65 5.86 -6.18 2.23
CA ALA A 65 4.70 -5.70 2.99
C ALA A 65 4.17 -6.76 3.96
N MET A 66 4.10 -8.03 3.55
CA MET A 66 3.72 -9.15 4.42
C MET A 66 4.61 -9.23 5.67
N VAL A 67 5.91 -9.00 5.55
CA VAL A 67 6.84 -8.98 6.69
C VAL A 67 6.60 -7.75 7.58
N LEU A 68 6.36 -6.59 6.98
CA LEU A 68 6.12 -5.34 7.71
C LEU A 68 4.80 -5.37 8.50
N PHE A 69 3.70 -5.80 7.85
CA PHE A 69 2.39 -5.88 8.49
C PHE A 69 2.27 -7.00 9.51
N ASN A 70 3.17 -7.99 9.51
CA ASN A 70 3.25 -9.01 10.54
C ASN A 70 3.93 -8.52 11.85
N ARG A 71 4.44 -7.27 11.88
CA ARG A 71 4.95 -6.66 13.12
C ARG A 71 3.79 -6.32 14.05
N GLU A 72 4.01 -6.41 15.36
CA GLU A 72 2.96 -6.20 16.38
C GLU A 72 2.20 -4.87 16.21
N ALA A 73 2.92 -3.78 15.94
CA ALA A 73 2.34 -2.45 15.74
C ALA A 73 1.42 -2.35 14.51
N ALA A 74 1.49 -3.29 13.57
CA ALA A 74 0.71 -3.31 12.34
C ALA A 74 -0.16 -4.57 12.15
N ALA A 75 -0.14 -5.52 13.10
CA ALA A 75 -0.80 -6.81 12.99
C ALA A 75 -2.32 -6.71 12.72
N GLY A 76 -2.97 -5.65 13.21
CA GLY A 76 -4.39 -5.38 12.93
C GLY A 76 -4.73 -5.13 11.46
N ASN A 77 -3.72 -4.85 10.62
CA ASN A 77 -3.86 -4.59 9.19
C ASN A 77 -3.36 -5.77 8.32
N LEU A 78 -2.82 -6.84 8.91
CA LEU A 78 -2.21 -7.95 8.17
C LEU A 78 -3.20 -8.66 7.24
N GLU A 79 -4.45 -8.85 7.67
CA GLU A 79 -5.45 -9.51 6.80
C GLU A 79 -5.81 -8.63 5.59
N PHE A 80 -5.74 -7.30 5.72
CA PHE A 80 -5.92 -6.42 4.58
C PHE A 80 -4.77 -6.58 3.59
N GLU A 81 -3.53 -6.60 4.07
CA GLU A 81 -2.35 -6.84 3.24
C GLU A 81 -2.45 -8.18 2.49
N ARG A 82 -2.88 -9.25 3.19
CA ARG A 82 -3.06 -10.58 2.58
C ARG A 82 -4.06 -10.54 1.42
N ARG A 83 -5.18 -9.82 1.58
CA ARG A 83 -6.19 -9.66 0.52
C ARG A 83 -5.64 -8.87 -0.67
N HIS A 84 -4.88 -7.81 -0.42
CA HIS A 84 -4.23 -7.03 -1.48
C HIS A 84 -3.21 -7.88 -2.25
N LYS A 85 -2.38 -8.64 -1.53
CA LYS A 85 -1.41 -9.55 -2.14
C LYS A 85 -2.08 -10.59 -3.04
N VAL A 86 -3.22 -11.17 -2.66
CA VAL A 86 -3.96 -12.11 -3.53
C VAL A 86 -4.33 -11.47 -4.87
N ILE A 87 -4.83 -10.23 -4.84
CA ILE A 87 -5.20 -9.49 -6.07
C ILE A 87 -3.96 -9.25 -6.93
N ILE A 88 -2.86 -8.77 -6.34
CA ILE A 88 -1.62 -8.51 -7.07
C ILE A 88 -0.94 -9.79 -7.57
N ASP A 89 -1.03 -10.89 -6.83
CA ASP A 89 -0.53 -12.19 -7.28
C ASP A 89 -1.31 -12.67 -8.51
N GLN A 90 -2.64 -12.53 -8.49
CA GLN A 90 -3.53 -12.95 -9.57
C GLN A 90 -3.41 -12.06 -10.82
N PHE A 91 -3.55 -10.75 -10.68
CA PHE A 91 -3.69 -9.81 -11.81
C PHE A 91 -2.42 -9.01 -12.10
N GLY A 92 -1.46 -8.96 -11.17
CA GLY A 92 -0.27 -8.11 -11.28
C GLY A 92 -0.54 -6.61 -11.11
N ARG A 93 -1.81 -6.22 -10.91
CA ARG A 93 -2.30 -4.85 -10.76
C ARG A 93 -3.64 -4.86 -10.02
N TYR A 94 -4.19 -3.69 -9.68
CA TYR A 94 -5.51 -3.56 -9.07
C TYR A 94 -6.57 -3.29 -10.14
N PRO A 95 -7.48 -4.25 -10.45
CA PRO A 95 -8.48 -4.06 -11.49
C PRO A 95 -9.42 -2.88 -11.24
N HIS A 96 -9.73 -2.57 -9.98
CA HIS A 96 -10.59 -1.44 -9.63
C HIS A 96 -9.98 -0.07 -10.00
N ARG A 97 -8.66 -0.01 -10.23
CA ARG A 97 -7.96 1.21 -10.70
C ARG A 97 -8.01 1.38 -12.22
N ASN A 98 -8.51 0.39 -12.97
CA ASN A 98 -8.49 0.43 -14.44
C ASN A 98 -9.17 1.67 -15.00
N LYS A 99 -10.39 2.00 -14.53
CA LYS A 99 -11.15 3.17 -15.02
C LYS A 99 -10.42 4.50 -14.81
N ILE A 100 -9.86 4.72 -13.62
CA ILE A 100 -9.20 5.99 -13.27
C ILE A 100 -7.82 6.12 -13.93
N LEU A 101 -7.17 5.00 -14.25
CA LEU A 101 -5.90 4.95 -14.96
C LEU A 101 -6.05 4.80 -16.49
N GLY A 102 -7.28 4.77 -17.03
CA GLY A 102 -7.55 4.63 -18.46
C GLY A 102 -7.10 3.28 -19.05
N ARG A 103 -7.16 2.20 -18.26
CA ARG A 103 -6.79 0.84 -18.69
C ARG A 103 -8.02 0.06 -19.12
N GLU A 104 -7.91 -0.67 -20.21
CA GLU A 104 -8.92 -1.66 -20.60
C GLU A 104 -8.86 -2.88 -19.66
N PRO A 105 -10.00 -3.33 -19.10
CA PRO A 105 -10.05 -4.52 -18.26
C PRO A 105 -10.02 -5.81 -19.11
N THR A 106 -9.44 -6.87 -18.56
CA THR A 106 -9.59 -8.23 -19.14
C THR A 106 -10.94 -8.85 -18.77
N PRO A 107 -11.41 -9.90 -19.47
CA PRO A 107 -12.63 -10.61 -19.08
C PRO A 107 -12.60 -11.11 -17.63
N GLU A 108 -11.46 -11.64 -17.18
CA GLU A 108 -11.26 -12.13 -15.81
C GLU A 108 -11.33 -10.98 -14.79
N GLU A 109 -10.79 -9.82 -15.14
CA GLU A 109 -10.88 -8.61 -14.32
C GLU A 109 -12.32 -8.10 -14.23
N VAL A 110 -13.10 -8.17 -15.32
CA VAL A 110 -14.53 -7.79 -15.32
C VAL A 110 -15.33 -8.72 -14.41
N GLU A 111 -15.11 -10.03 -14.51
CA GLU A 111 -15.77 -11.00 -13.64
C GLU A 111 -15.39 -10.79 -12.18
N PHE A 112 -14.10 -10.60 -11.88
CA PHE A 112 -13.62 -10.30 -10.54
C PHE A 112 -14.27 -9.04 -9.96
N LEU A 113 -14.38 -7.97 -10.74
CA LEU A 113 -15.00 -6.71 -10.31
C LEU A 113 -16.49 -6.84 -9.98
N SER A 114 -17.17 -7.88 -10.46
CA SER A 114 -18.57 -8.17 -10.11
C SER A 114 -18.74 -8.86 -8.74
N GLN A 115 -17.67 -9.39 -8.18
CA GLN A 115 -17.68 -10.13 -6.91
C GLN A 115 -17.51 -9.19 -5.70
N PRO A 116 -18.03 -9.55 -4.51
CA PRO A 116 -17.79 -8.79 -3.28
C PRO A 116 -16.31 -8.82 -2.90
N GLY A 117 -15.79 -7.69 -2.38
CA GLY A 117 -14.39 -7.58 -1.99
C GLY A 117 -13.41 -7.42 -3.15
N SER A 118 -13.90 -6.96 -4.30
CA SER A 118 -13.09 -6.64 -5.49
C SER A 118 -12.47 -5.24 -5.47
N SER A 119 -12.75 -4.45 -4.42
CA SER A 119 -12.20 -3.12 -4.18
C SER A 119 -11.97 -2.87 -2.68
N PHE A 120 -10.86 -2.19 -2.35
CA PHE A 120 -10.49 -1.68 -1.03
C PHE A 120 -9.79 -0.33 -1.18
#